data_AF-A0A2V6DDF9-F1
#
_entry.id   AF-A0A2V6DDF9-F1
#
_cell.length_a   1.000
_cell.length_b   1.000
_cell.length_c   1.000
_cell.angle_alpha   90.00
_cell.angle_beta   90.00
_cell.angle_gamma   90.00
#
_symmetry.space_group_name_H-M   'P 1'
#
loop_
_entity.id
_entity.type
_entity.pdbx_description
1 polymer ?
#
loop_
_entity_poly.entity_id
_entity_poly.type
_entity_poly.pdbx_seq_one_letter_code
_entity_poly.pdbx_strand_id
1 'polypeptide(L)' 'FNSPYEYLPNMPDPWKYNHMNIILGTGEWDNTRHESMRLSGILNSKEIRHWLDDRKWCGHEWKYWRDMLPYYLSTL' A
#
# COMPACT_ATOMS: atom_id res chain seq x y z
N PHE A 1 -4.71 8.24 -16.66
CA PHE A 1 -3.41 8.76 -16.20
C PHE A 1 -3.59 9.73 -15.04
N ASN A 2 -3.95 9.20 -13.86
CA ASN A 2 -3.95 9.88 -12.57
C ASN A 2 -3.70 8.90 -11.39
N SER A 3 -3.48 7.60 -11.65
CA SER A 3 -3.29 6.61 -10.59
C SER A 3 -1.90 5.97 -10.63
N PRO A 4 -1.27 5.68 -9.46
CA PRO A 4 0.02 5.02 -9.40
C PRO A 4 0.14 3.74 -10.21
N TYR A 5 -0.93 2.93 -10.33
CA TYR A 5 -0.91 1.69 -11.12
C TYR A 5 -0.74 1.93 -12.64
N GLU A 6 -1.00 3.14 -13.14
CA GLU A 6 -0.82 3.48 -14.56
C GLU A 6 0.62 3.90 -14.86
N TYR A 7 1.29 4.55 -13.89
CA TYR A 7 2.62 5.11 -14.05
C TYR A 7 3.73 4.17 -13.60
N LEU A 8 3.54 3.51 -12.45
CA LEU A 8 4.56 2.67 -11.84
C LEU A 8 5.03 1.56 -12.78
N PRO A 9 4.17 0.81 -13.51
CA PRO A 9 4.63 -0.25 -14.40
C PRO A 9 5.66 0.20 -15.44
N ASN A 10 5.50 1.39 -15.99
CA ASN A 10 6.40 1.94 -17.02
C ASN A 10 7.55 2.79 -16.44
N MET A 11 7.68 2.84 -15.12
CA MET A 11 8.74 3.58 -14.46
C MET A 11 10.10 2.91 -14.67
N PRO A 12 11.11 3.64 -15.20
CA PRO A 12 12.42 3.07 -15.55
C PRO A 12 13.38 2.92 -14.37
N ASP A 13 13.19 3.67 -13.28
CA ASP A 13 14.10 3.67 -12.13
C ASP A 13 13.38 3.36 -10.79
N PRO A 14 13.38 2.09 -10.35
CA PRO A 14 12.84 1.66 -9.06
C PRO A 14 13.59 2.21 -7.84
N TRP A 15 14.87 2.62 -7.97
CA TRP A 15 15.67 3.13 -6.85
C TRP A 15 15.03 4.35 -6.18
N LYS A 16 14.29 5.15 -6.96
CA LYS A 16 13.53 6.32 -6.49
C LYS A 16 12.56 5.99 -5.34
N TYR A 17 12.15 4.75 -5.15
CA TYR A 17 11.22 4.37 -4.08
C TYR A 17 11.86 3.50 -3.00
N ASN A 18 13.02 2.91 -3.28
CA ASN A 18 13.68 1.96 -2.36
C ASN A 18 14.25 2.59 -1.08
N HIS A 19 14.36 3.92 -1.05
CA HIS A 19 14.75 4.69 0.13
C HIS A 19 13.56 5.15 0.98
N MET A 20 12.32 4.88 0.57
CA MET A 20 11.11 5.24 1.33
C MET A 20 10.57 4.05 2.13
N ASN A 21 9.94 4.34 3.26
CA ASN A 21 9.08 3.37 3.95
C ASN A 21 7.66 3.49 3.38
N ILE A 22 7.26 2.51 2.56
CA ILE A 22 5.95 2.47 1.93
C ILE A 22 5.08 1.46 2.65
N ILE A 23 3.93 1.90 3.16
CA ILE A 23 2.93 1.04 3.81
C ILE A 23 1.62 1.18 3.05
N LEU A 24 1.08 0.06 2.60
CA LEU A 24 -0.24 -0.06 1.97
C LEU A 24 -1.19 -0.67 2.99
N GLY A 25 -1.99 0.16 3.66
CA GLY A 25 -3.02 -0.30 4.59
C GLY A 25 -4.35 -0.57 3.89
N THR A 26 -4.93 -1.74 4.11
CA THR A 26 -6.28 -2.08 3.66
C THR A 26 -6.98 -3.02 4.64
N GLY A 27 -8.23 -3.37 4.37
CA GLY A 27 -9.02 -4.27 5.19
C GLY A 27 -9.79 -5.28 4.36
N GLU A 28 -10.09 -6.43 4.97
CA GLU A 28 -10.84 -7.54 4.38
C GLU A 28 -12.15 -7.11 3.72
N TRP A 29 -12.84 -6.11 4.31
CA TRP A 29 -14.11 -5.55 3.85
C TRP A 29 -13.96 -4.20 3.15
N ASP A 30 -12.74 -3.75 2.89
CA ASP A 30 -12.50 -2.53 2.13
C ASP A 30 -12.88 -2.77 0.67
N ASN A 31 -13.76 -1.94 0.12
CA ASN A 31 -14.18 -2.03 -1.28
C ASN A 31 -13.02 -1.79 -2.27
N THR A 32 -11.94 -1.16 -1.80
CA THR A 32 -10.72 -0.89 -2.58
C THR A 32 -9.58 -1.88 -2.30
N ARG A 33 -9.80 -2.93 -1.51
CA ARG A 33 -8.79 -3.94 -1.14
C ARG A 33 -8.03 -4.50 -2.34
N HIS A 34 -8.75 -4.83 -3.42
CA HIS A 34 -8.15 -5.37 -4.64
C HIS A 34 -7.18 -4.39 -5.31
N GLU A 35 -7.42 -3.08 -5.22
CA GLU A 35 -6.50 -2.09 -5.77
C GLU A 35 -5.22 -1.97 -4.93
N SER A 36 -5.31 -2.07 -3.60
CA SER A 36 -4.13 -2.15 -2.73
C SER A 36 -3.29 -3.39 -3.01
N MET A 37 -3.93 -4.55 -3.22
CA MET A 37 -3.25 -5.79 -3.63
C MET A 37 -2.58 -5.65 -5.00
N ARG A 38 -3.28 -5.03 -5.96
CA ARG A 38 -2.73 -4.76 -7.30
C ARG A 38 -1.51 -3.86 -7.23
N LEU A 39 -1.57 -2.78 -6.45
CA LEU A 39 -0.44 -1.87 -6.26
C LEU A 39 0.74 -2.59 -5.59
N SER A 40 0.49 -3.40 -4.56
CA SER A 40 1.52 -4.24 -3.94
C SER A 40 2.18 -5.17 -4.96
N GLY A 41 1.40 -5.80 -5.85
CA GLY A 41 1.93 -6.62 -6.95
C GLY A 41 2.85 -5.85 -7.90
N ILE A 42 2.49 -4.60 -8.25
CA ILE A 42 3.33 -3.73 -9.10
C ILE A 42 4.62 -3.31 -8.40
N LEU A 43 4.57 -3.03 -7.09
CA LEU A 43 5.78 -2.69 -6.32
C LEU A 43 6.70 -3.91 -6.19
N ASN A 44 6.14 -5.10 -5.93
CA ASN A 44 6.89 -6.35 -5.87
C ASN A 44 7.57 -6.70 -7.19
N SER A 45 6.90 -6.53 -8.34
CA SER A 45 7.50 -6.81 -9.65
C SER A 45 8.67 -5.89 -10.01
N LYS A 46 8.86 -4.82 -9.23
CA LYS A 46 9.95 -3.84 -9.36
C LYS A 46 10.95 -3.90 -8.23
N GLU A 47 10.85 -4.91 -7.36
CA GLU A 47 11.71 -5.08 -6.19
C GLU A 47 11.71 -3.84 -5.27
N ILE A 48 10.57 -3.14 -5.20
CA ILE A 48 10.38 -1.99 -4.33
C ILE A 48 9.93 -2.47 -2.96
N ARG A 49 10.74 -2.19 -1.92
CA ARG A 49 10.39 -2.56 -0.54
C ARG A 49 9.14 -1.82 -0.07
N HIS A 50 8.17 -2.57 0.42
CA HIS A 50 6.94 -2.04 0.99
C HIS A 50 6.31 -3.07 1.91
N TRP A 51 5.37 -2.62 2.75
CA TRP A 51 4.53 -3.49 3.58
C TRP A 51 3.08 -3.37 3.14
N LEU A 52 2.43 -4.51 2.86
CA LEU A 52 0.99 -4.60 2.68
C LEU A 52 0.36 -5.10 4.00
N ASP A 53 -0.42 -4.25 4.66
CA ASP A 53 -1.23 -4.62 5.83
C ASP A 53 -2.68 -4.87 5.41
N ASP A 54 -3.04 -6.13 5.21
CA ASP A 54 -4.39 -6.59 4.86
C ASP A 54 -5.13 -7.07 6.12
N ARG A 55 -5.78 -6.16 6.83
CA ARG A 55 -6.36 -6.45 8.14
C ARG A 55 -7.70 -7.16 8.05
N LYS A 56 -7.82 -8.25 8.82
CA LYS A 56 -9.10 -8.94 9.02
C LYS A 56 -10.10 -8.05 9.74
N TRP A 57 -11.38 -8.21 9.41
CA TRP A 57 -12.49 -7.50 10.07
C TRP A 57 -12.45 -5.97 9.97
N CYS A 58 -11.66 -5.43 9.03
CA CYS A 58 -11.53 -4.00 8.77
C CYS A 58 -12.15 -3.66 7.41
N GLY A 59 -12.75 -2.48 7.29
CA GLY A 59 -13.37 -1.98 6.06
C GLY A 59 -12.96 -0.54 5.74
N HIS A 60 -13.65 0.07 4.79
CA HIS A 60 -13.37 1.43 4.31
C HIS A 60 -13.96 2.51 5.23
N GLU A 61 -13.49 2.58 6.48
CA GLU A 61 -14.04 3.46 7.51
C GLU A 61 -12.95 4.08 8.38
N TRP A 62 -13.12 5.36 8.74
CA TRP A 62 -12.18 6.15 9.53
C TRP A 62 -11.73 5.46 10.83
N LYS A 63 -12.64 4.78 11.53
CA LYS A 63 -12.33 4.13 12.82
C LYS A 63 -11.16 3.14 12.70
N TYR A 64 -11.09 2.39 11.60
CA TYR A 64 -10.01 1.44 11.36
C TYR A 64 -8.70 2.16 11.06
N TRP A 65 -8.73 3.23 10.26
CA TRP A 65 -7.55 4.02 9.92
C TRP A 65 -6.96 4.73 11.14
N ARG A 66 -7.82 5.20 12.05
CA ARG A 66 -7.43 5.79 13.33
C ARG A 66 -6.65 4.80 14.21
N ASP A 67 -6.95 3.51 14.12
CA ASP A 67 -6.25 2.47 14.86
C ASP A 67 -5.01 1.95 14.09
N MET A 68 -5.05 2.00 12.76
CA MET A 68 -3.94 1.59 11.87
C MET A 68 -2.75 2.55 11.95
N LEU A 69 -2.98 3.86 11.81
CA LEU A 69 -1.92 4.84 11.66
C LEU A 69 -0.95 4.89 12.85
N PRO A 70 -1.40 4.92 14.12
CA PRO A 70 -0.49 4.92 15.27
C PRO A 70 0.40 3.68 15.31
N TYR A 71 -0.13 2.51 14.92
CA TYR A 71 0.66 1.29 14.84
C TYR A 71 1.76 1.42 13.77
N TYR A 72 1.44 1.93 12.57
CA TYR A 72 2.43 2.15 11.52
C TYR A 72 3.55 3.09 11.97
N LEU A 73 3.19 4.20 12.63
CA LEU A 73 4.17 5.15 13.15
C LEU A 73 5.06 4.54 14.24
N SER A 74 4.56 3.56 15.01
CA SER A 74 5.36 2.84 16.01
C SER A 74 6.38 1.86 15.41
N THR A 75 6.28 1.56 14.11
CA THR A 75 7.19 0.65 13.40
C THR A 75 8.29 1.36 12.60
N LEU A 76 8.32 2.70 12.64
CA LEU A 76 9.34 3.54 12.02
C LEU A 76 10.58 3.67 12.91
#